data_AF-A0AAP5H669-F1
#
_entry.id   AF-A0AAP5H669-F1
#
_cell.length_a   1.000
_cell.length_b   1.000
_cell.length_c   1.000
_cell.angle_alpha   90.00
_cell.angle_beta   90.00
_cell.angle_gamma   90.00
#
_symmetry.space_group_name_H-M   'P 1'
#
loop_
_entity.id
_entity.type
_entity.pdbx_description
1 polymer ?
#
loop_
_entity_poly.entity_id
_entity_poly.type
_entity_poly.pdbx_seq_one_letter_code
_entity_poly.pdbx_strand_id
1 'polypeptide(L)'
;MNSSLKKSLLLPVIPGGIITILIFYLDYFQFELVEKFLLFAAFVIVPLVILLLNVDEKNKQQRMVYTAIKWLQFPAALLTLASVMSSKMWGLESTAIPGILSLGWLLFTLLLGIYGLTIIVIAKGKAAEIAIGAGLVYFFIGGIWFTLYQYQLNLFQANPATHALSSVHFHFSSAIVPIFIGALGRIMTKKSWYPWVVAIDIIGPVLIAIGMIFSKPIEYIGVTLFACNIVVYTAYLLAYLRKNALDTKATLFLGLSCLAFYTVVVISMFYPLLKNMYSLTILDFIPIYGSLHAFGFVLCGLIGWVYMVDFIKKKRSVLENR
;
A
#
# COMPACT_ATOMS: atom_id res chain seq x y z
N MET A 1 -14.77 -6.55 -20.51
CA MET A 1 -13.46 -5.88 -20.51
C MET A 1 -12.53 -6.69 -21.40
N ASN A 2 -12.01 -6.11 -22.48
CA ASN A 2 -11.28 -6.84 -23.51
C ASN A 2 -10.03 -7.53 -22.94
N SER A 3 -9.75 -8.76 -23.37
CA SER A 3 -8.57 -9.53 -22.91
C SER A 3 -7.24 -8.79 -23.17
N SER A 4 -7.21 -7.84 -24.12
CA SER A 4 -6.06 -6.97 -24.39
C SER A 4 -5.79 -5.92 -23.30
N LEU A 5 -6.83 -5.44 -22.59
CA LEU A 5 -6.68 -4.45 -21.52
C LEU A 5 -6.02 -5.05 -20.27
N LYS A 6 -6.31 -6.32 -19.94
CA LYS A 6 -5.60 -7.05 -18.86
C LYS A 6 -4.13 -7.32 -19.22
N LYS A 7 -3.86 -7.67 -20.48
CA LYS A 7 -2.47 -7.87 -20.96
C LYS A 7 -1.64 -6.58 -20.86
N SER A 8 -2.20 -5.42 -21.23
CA SER A 8 -1.50 -4.13 -21.13
C SER A 8 -1.18 -3.72 -19.69
N LEU A 9 -2.04 -4.08 -18.74
CA LEU A 9 -1.91 -3.71 -17.32
C LEU A 9 -1.02 -4.69 -16.52
N LEU A 10 -0.90 -5.95 -16.96
CA LEU A 10 0.08 -6.91 -16.41
C LEU A 10 1.49 -6.71 -16.97
N LEU A 11 1.63 -5.97 -18.08
CA LEU A 11 2.90 -5.74 -18.76
C LEU A 11 3.97 -5.05 -17.89
N PRO A 12 3.67 -4.08 -16.99
CA PRO A 12 4.66 -3.55 -16.05
C PRO A 12 4.83 -4.41 -14.78
N VAL A 13 3.82 -5.21 -14.39
CA VAL A 13 3.86 -6.03 -13.17
C VAL A 13 4.86 -7.18 -13.29
N ILE A 14 4.92 -7.85 -14.44
CA ILE A 14 5.84 -8.96 -14.68
C ILE A 14 7.32 -8.52 -14.63
N PRO A 15 7.78 -7.53 -15.42
CA PRO A 15 9.15 -7.05 -15.35
C PRO A 15 9.45 -6.43 -13.99
N GLY A 16 8.50 -5.74 -13.36
CA GLY A 16 8.65 -5.24 -11.99
C GLY A 16 8.86 -6.36 -10.95
N GLY A 17 8.12 -7.47 -11.09
CA GLY A 17 8.31 -8.66 -10.27
C GLY A 17 9.68 -9.30 -10.46
N ILE A 18 10.15 -9.43 -11.71
CA ILE A 18 11.50 -9.92 -12.01
C ILE A 18 12.56 -9.01 -11.38
N ILE A 19 12.47 -7.69 -11.59
CA ILE A 19 13.38 -6.70 -11.01
C ILE A 19 13.39 -6.82 -9.48
N THR A 20 12.22 -6.95 -8.85
CA THR A 20 12.10 -7.14 -7.41
C THR A 20 12.81 -8.43 -6.96
N ILE A 21 12.58 -9.55 -7.63
CA ILE A 21 13.25 -10.83 -7.29
C ILE A 21 14.77 -10.66 -7.38
N LEU A 22 15.27 -10.02 -8.44
CA LEU A 22 16.70 -9.74 -8.60
C LEU A 22 17.23 -8.85 -7.47
N ILE A 23 16.51 -7.80 -7.07
CA ILE A 23 16.88 -6.91 -5.97
C ILE A 23 16.97 -7.66 -4.64
N PHE A 24 16.06 -8.59 -4.38
CA PHE A 24 16.06 -9.34 -3.12
C PHE A 24 17.14 -10.43 -3.09
N TYR A 25 17.41 -11.08 -4.22
CA TYR A 25 18.27 -12.26 -4.32
C TYR A 25 19.74 -11.94 -4.64
N LEU A 26 20.00 -10.91 -5.46
CA LEU A 26 21.36 -10.59 -5.87
C LEU A 26 22.03 -9.67 -4.83
N ASP A 27 23.11 -10.17 -4.22
CA ASP A 27 23.96 -9.40 -3.33
C ASP A 27 24.61 -8.18 -4.01
N TYR A 28 24.60 -8.13 -5.34
CA TYR A 28 25.08 -6.99 -6.13
C TYR A 28 24.52 -5.64 -5.65
N PHE A 29 23.24 -5.59 -5.26
CA PHE A 29 22.58 -4.31 -4.95
C PHE A 29 22.97 -3.72 -3.59
N GLN A 30 23.44 -4.53 -2.63
CA GLN A 30 23.83 -4.07 -1.28
C GLN A 30 22.77 -3.20 -0.57
N PHE A 31 21.49 -3.35 -0.91
CA PHE A 31 20.39 -2.60 -0.31
C PHE A 31 19.99 -3.20 1.04
N GLU A 32 19.70 -2.34 2.01
CA GLU A 32 19.04 -2.77 3.24
C GLU A 32 17.58 -3.17 2.95
N LEU A 33 16.98 -3.90 3.88
CA LEU A 33 15.64 -4.46 3.70
C LEU A 33 14.57 -3.38 3.47
N VAL A 34 14.74 -2.19 4.04
CA VAL A 34 13.81 -1.06 3.91
C VAL A 34 13.77 -0.55 2.46
N GLU A 35 14.91 -0.38 1.80
CA GLU A 35 14.99 0.01 0.38
C GLU A 35 14.44 -1.08 -0.51
N LYS A 36 14.73 -2.36 -0.20
CA LYS A 36 14.13 -3.49 -0.91
C LYS A 36 12.60 -3.44 -0.85
N PHE A 37 12.00 -3.09 0.30
CA PHE A 37 10.56 -2.88 0.40
C PHE A 37 10.06 -1.64 -0.37
N LEU A 38 10.80 -0.53 -0.39
CA LEU A 38 10.43 0.65 -1.18
C LEU A 38 10.40 0.34 -2.68
N LEU A 39 11.39 -0.39 -3.18
CA LEU A 39 11.45 -0.82 -4.57
C LEU A 39 10.37 -1.87 -4.89
N PHE A 40 10.09 -2.78 -3.95
CA PHE A 40 8.96 -3.71 -4.06
C PHE A 40 7.62 -2.97 -4.14
N ALA A 41 7.45 -1.89 -3.38
CA ALA A 41 6.27 -1.05 -3.48
C ALA A 41 6.15 -0.43 -4.88
N ALA A 42 7.24 0.16 -5.38
CA ALA A 42 7.25 0.83 -6.68
C ALA A 42 7.00 -0.10 -7.86
N PHE A 43 7.60 -1.30 -7.86
CA PHE A 43 7.56 -2.24 -8.97
C PHE A 43 6.41 -3.26 -8.92
N VAL A 44 5.83 -3.52 -7.76
CA VAL A 44 4.80 -4.57 -7.62
C VAL A 44 3.53 -4.06 -6.94
N ILE A 45 3.64 -3.50 -5.73
CA ILE A 45 2.45 -3.15 -4.93
C ILE A 45 1.61 -2.08 -5.62
N VAL A 46 2.23 -0.97 -6.04
CA VAL A 46 1.50 0.14 -6.68
C VAL A 46 0.91 -0.28 -8.03
N PRO A 47 1.63 -1.00 -8.92
CA PRO A 47 1.03 -1.61 -10.11
C PRO A 47 -0.21 -2.47 -9.82
N LEU A 48 -0.15 -3.32 -8.79
CA LEU A 48 -1.30 -4.14 -8.38
C LEU A 48 -2.48 -3.28 -7.88
N VAL A 49 -2.21 -2.18 -7.18
CA VAL A 49 -3.26 -1.21 -6.80
C VAL A 49 -3.91 -0.60 -8.04
N ILE A 50 -3.13 -0.23 -9.06
CA ILE A 50 -3.67 0.36 -10.30
C ILE A 50 -4.65 -0.60 -10.99
N LEU A 51 -4.43 -1.92 -10.92
CA LEU A 51 -5.36 -2.93 -11.43
C LEU A 51 -6.74 -2.91 -10.74
N LEU A 52 -6.80 -2.48 -9.48
CA LEU A 52 -8.02 -2.40 -8.69
C LEU A 52 -8.83 -1.12 -8.92
N LEU A 53 -8.23 -0.12 -9.57
CA LEU A 53 -8.88 1.14 -9.84
C LEU A 53 -9.97 0.97 -10.90
N ASN A 54 -11.12 1.61 -10.66
CA ASN A 54 -12.22 1.66 -11.62
C ASN A 54 -12.28 3.06 -12.21
N VAL A 55 -12.43 3.13 -13.53
CA VAL A 55 -12.52 4.38 -14.29
C VAL A 55 -13.97 4.63 -14.68
N ASP A 56 -14.49 5.82 -14.40
CA ASP A 56 -15.77 6.26 -14.94
C ASP A 56 -15.58 6.74 -16.40
N GLU A 57 -16.14 5.98 -17.34
CA GLU A 57 -16.10 6.29 -18.77
C GLU A 57 -16.77 7.61 -19.13
N LYS A 58 -17.57 8.20 -18.24
CA LYS A 58 -18.20 9.52 -18.46
C LYS A 58 -17.33 10.67 -17.96
N ASN A 59 -16.40 10.44 -17.04
CA ASN A 59 -15.57 11.51 -16.48
C ASN A 59 -14.24 11.67 -17.23
N LYS A 60 -14.15 12.69 -18.09
CA LYS A 60 -12.95 12.96 -18.93
C LYS A 60 -11.69 13.23 -18.09
N GLN A 61 -11.80 14.02 -17.03
CA GLN A 61 -10.67 14.36 -16.17
C GLN A 61 -10.11 13.12 -15.47
N GLN A 62 -10.98 12.30 -14.89
CA GLN A 62 -10.58 11.04 -14.25
C GLN A 62 -9.87 10.11 -15.23
N ARG A 63 -10.37 9.98 -16.48
CA ARG A 63 -9.72 9.19 -17.53
C ARG A 63 -8.34 9.70 -17.91
N MET A 64 -8.17 11.01 -18.03
CA MET A 64 -6.87 11.62 -18.35
C MET A 64 -5.83 11.31 -17.28
N VAL A 65 -6.17 11.52 -16.00
CA VAL A 65 -5.27 11.24 -14.88
C VAL A 65 -4.95 9.74 -14.80
N TYR A 66 -5.94 8.86 -14.94
CA TYR A 66 -5.70 7.41 -14.97
C TYR A 66 -4.79 6.97 -16.12
N THR A 67 -4.93 7.60 -17.29
CA THR A 67 -4.07 7.32 -18.43
C THR A 67 -2.64 7.73 -18.14
N ALA A 68 -2.41 8.92 -17.58
CA ALA A 68 -1.09 9.36 -17.14
C ALA A 68 -0.48 8.41 -16.10
N ILE A 69 -1.25 7.95 -15.10
CA ILE A 69 -0.81 6.95 -14.12
C ILE A 69 -0.26 5.70 -14.82
N LYS A 70 -1.00 5.13 -15.79
CA LYS A 70 -0.56 3.92 -16.49
C LYS A 70 0.74 4.11 -17.26
N TRP A 71 0.90 5.25 -17.94
CA TRP A 71 2.09 5.53 -18.75
C TRP A 71 3.32 5.87 -17.90
N LEU A 72 3.12 6.60 -16.80
CA LEU A 72 4.22 7.12 -15.99
C LEU A 72 4.65 6.18 -14.86
N GLN A 73 3.86 5.15 -14.52
CA GLN A 73 4.19 4.25 -13.41
C GLN A 73 5.58 3.60 -13.59
N PHE A 74 5.83 2.94 -14.72
CA PHE A 74 7.07 2.18 -14.90
C PHE A 74 8.29 3.10 -15.02
N PRO A 75 8.26 4.21 -15.79
CA PRO A 75 9.32 5.23 -15.76
C PRO A 75 9.60 5.77 -14.35
N ALA A 76 8.55 6.06 -13.55
CA ALA A 76 8.73 6.53 -12.18
C ALA A 76 9.36 5.47 -11.26
N ALA A 77 9.01 4.19 -11.43
CA ALA A 77 9.64 3.09 -10.71
C ALA A 77 11.13 2.93 -11.07
N LEU A 78 11.50 3.11 -12.35
CA LEU A 78 12.90 3.13 -12.76
C LEU A 78 13.67 4.32 -12.16
N LEU A 79 13.07 5.50 -12.10
CA LEU A 79 13.66 6.65 -11.42
C LEU A 79 13.82 6.41 -9.90
N THR A 80 12.88 5.68 -9.29
CA THR A 80 12.99 5.24 -7.89
C THR A 80 14.19 4.31 -7.70
N LEU A 81 14.38 3.34 -8.60
CA LEU A 81 15.55 2.46 -8.58
C LEU A 81 16.85 3.24 -8.76
N ALA A 82 16.91 4.14 -9.76
CA ALA A 82 18.09 4.97 -9.99
C ALA A 82 18.40 5.87 -8.78
N SER A 83 17.37 6.43 -8.13
CA SER A 83 17.49 7.18 -6.88
C SER A 83 18.16 6.33 -5.79
N VAL A 84 17.63 5.15 -5.48
CA VAL A 84 18.22 4.25 -4.48
C VAL A 84 19.64 3.81 -4.86
N MET A 85 19.88 3.45 -6.12
CA MET A 85 21.22 3.06 -6.60
C MET A 85 22.23 4.21 -6.46
N SER A 86 21.84 5.43 -6.82
CA SER A 86 22.72 6.60 -6.69
C SER A 86 23.11 6.86 -5.24
N SER A 87 22.16 6.73 -4.31
CA SER A 87 22.42 6.87 -2.87
C SER A 87 23.30 5.73 -2.35
N LYS A 88 22.95 4.47 -2.61
CA LYS A 88 23.54 3.32 -1.90
C LYS A 88 24.69 2.62 -2.60
N MET A 89 24.83 2.78 -3.91
CA MET A 89 25.83 2.06 -4.70
C MET A 89 26.82 2.99 -5.39
N TRP A 90 26.35 4.11 -5.94
CA TRP A 90 27.21 5.00 -6.74
C TRP A 90 27.96 6.04 -5.89
N GLY A 91 27.80 6.02 -4.57
CA GLY A 91 28.48 6.94 -3.66
C GLY A 91 28.00 8.39 -3.75
N LEU A 92 26.78 8.62 -4.23
CA LEU A 92 26.21 9.96 -4.44
C LEU A 92 25.24 10.38 -3.32
N GLU A 93 25.23 9.67 -2.19
CA GLU A 93 24.34 9.95 -1.05
C GLU A 93 24.43 11.39 -0.52
N SER A 94 25.63 11.98 -0.53
CA SER A 94 25.86 13.35 -0.08
C SER A 94 25.55 14.42 -1.13
N THR A 95 24.99 14.04 -2.28
CA THR A 95 24.66 14.95 -3.38
C THR A 95 23.14 15.13 -3.51
N ALA A 96 22.71 16.10 -4.29
CA ALA A 96 21.29 16.29 -4.59
C ALA A 96 20.72 15.24 -5.59
N ILE A 97 21.57 14.41 -6.21
CA ILE A 97 21.17 13.52 -7.32
C ILE A 97 20.12 12.49 -6.89
N PRO A 98 20.28 11.71 -5.80
CA PRO A 98 19.27 10.74 -5.39
C PRO A 98 17.94 11.41 -5.11
N GLY A 99 17.97 12.55 -4.42
CA GLY A 99 16.80 13.38 -4.15
C GLY A 99 16.09 13.85 -5.41
N ILE A 100 16.80 14.40 -6.40
CA ILE A 100 16.22 14.84 -7.67
C ILE A 100 15.58 13.67 -8.43
N LEU A 101 16.24 12.52 -8.50
CA LEU A 101 15.70 11.31 -9.14
C LEU A 101 14.41 10.83 -8.43
N SER A 102 14.37 10.93 -7.10
CA SER A 102 13.19 10.56 -6.30
C SER A 102 11.95 11.42 -6.62
N LEU A 103 12.13 12.64 -7.15
CA LEU A 103 11.01 13.51 -7.53
C LEU A 103 10.13 12.89 -8.61
N GLY A 104 10.68 12.00 -9.46
CA GLY A 104 9.88 11.23 -10.41
C GLY A 104 8.82 10.38 -9.71
N TRP A 105 9.18 9.75 -8.59
CA TRP A 105 8.25 8.98 -7.77
C TRP A 105 7.26 9.87 -7.01
N LEU A 106 7.73 11.01 -6.47
CA LEU A 106 6.85 11.98 -5.81
C LEU A 106 5.78 12.54 -6.75
N LEU A 107 6.15 12.92 -7.97
CA LEU A 107 5.22 13.39 -8.98
C LEU A 107 4.24 12.30 -9.40
N PHE A 108 4.70 11.06 -9.51
CA PHE A 108 3.82 9.93 -9.82
C PHE A 108 2.82 9.64 -8.69
N THR A 109 3.28 9.62 -7.44
CA THR A 109 2.39 9.42 -6.29
C THR A 109 1.44 10.61 -6.08
N LEU A 110 1.83 11.83 -6.47
CA LEU A 110 0.91 12.98 -6.57
C LEU A 110 -0.23 12.72 -7.55
N LEU A 111 0.03 12.08 -8.71
CA LEU A 111 -1.03 11.69 -9.64
C LEU A 111 -2.01 10.69 -9.01
N LEU A 112 -1.52 9.74 -8.22
CA LEU A 112 -2.38 8.84 -7.43
C LEU A 112 -3.23 9.63 -6.44
N GLY A 113 -2.64 10.59 -5.72
CA GLY A 113 -3.34 11.46 -4.79
C GLY A 113 -4.44 12.29 -5.47
N ILE A 114 -4.14 12.91 -6.61
CA ILE A 114 -5.13 13.66 -7.42
C ILE A 114 -6.26 12.74 -7.87
N TYR A 115 -5.94 11.52 -8.31
CA TYR A 115 -6.96 10.53 -8.67
C TYR A 115 -7.83 10.13 -7.48
N GLY A 116 -7.22 9.96 -6.30
CA GLY A 116 -7.91 9.67 -5.04
C GLY A 116 -8.86 10.78 -4.61
N LEU A 117 -8.42 12.04 -4.67
CA LEU A 117 -9.27 13.21 -4.41
C LEU A 117 -10.43 13.28 -5.40
N THR A 118 -10.17 12.99 -6.68
CA THR A 118 -11.21 12.94 -7.72
C THR A 118 -12.26 11.87 -7.38
N ILE A 119 -11.85 10.68 -6.92
CA ILE A 119 -12.79 9.65 -6.45
C ILE A 119 -13.62 10.15 -5.28
N ILE A 120 -13.01 10.77 -4.27
CA ILE A 120 -13.71 11.27 -3.07
C ILE A 120 -14.79 12.29 -3.46
N VAL A 121 -14.45 13.23 -4.34
CA VAL A 121 -15.37 14.28 -4.80
C VAL A 121 -16.55 13.68 -5.58
N ILE A 122 -16.28 12.75 -6.51
CA ILE A 122 -17.32 12.09 -7.32
C ILE A 122 -18.21 11.18 -6.47
N ALA A 123 -17.65 10.58 -5.43
CA ALA A 123 -18.33 9.60 -4.58
C ALA A 123 -19.53 10.17 -3.81
N LYS A 124 -19.61 11.49 -3.63
CA LYS A 124 -20.71 12.18 -2.91
C LYS A 124 -21.08 11.49 -1.58
N GLY A 125 -20.07 11.20 -0.75
CA GLY A 125 -20.27 10.61 0.58
C GLY A 125 -20.26 9.07 0.65
N LYS A 126 -20.05 8.35 -0.47
CA LYS A 126 -19.92 6.89 -0.43
C LYS A 126 -18.63 6.48 0.28
N ALA A 127 -18.74 6.02 1.53
CA ALA A 127 -17.63 5.65 2.40
C ALA A 127 -16.61 4.67 1.76
N ALA A 128 -17.05 3.73 0.92
CA ALA A 128 -16.15 2.80 0.22
C ALA A 128 -15.21 3.48 -0.78
N GLU A 129 -15.73 4.45 -1.52
CA GLU A 129 -14.93 5.22 -2.48
C GLU A 129 -14.05 6.25 -1.75
N ILE A 130 -14.53 6.79 -0.63
CA ILE A 130 -13.73 7.66 0.24
C ILE A 130 -12.50 6.92 0.78
N ALA A 131 -12.68 5.69 1.27
CA ALA A 131 -11.58 4.87 1.77
C ALA A 131 -10.52 4.63 0.68
N ILE A 132 -10.93 4.22 -0.52
CA ILE A 132 -10.02 4.01 -1.65
C ILE A 132 -9.29 5.30 -2.01
N GLY A 133 -10.02 6.42 -2.10
CA GLY A 133 -9.43 7.72 -2.41
C GLY A 133 -8.42 8.18 -1.36
N ALA A 134 -8.70 7.96 -0.08
CA ALA A 134 -7.77 8.26 1.01
C ALA A 134 -6.50 7.41 0.94
N GLY A 135 -6.63 6.11 0.67
CA GLY A 135 -5.49 5.23 0.44
C GLY A 135 -4.58 5.71 -0.69
N LEU A 136 -5.15 6.23 -1.78
CA LEU A 136 -4.38 6.82 -2.87
C LEU A 136 -3.68 8.13 -2.50
N VAL A 137 -4.29 8.95 -1.63
CA VAL A 137 -3.63 10.14 -1.07
C VAL A 137 -2.46 9.75 -0.16
N TYR A 138 -2.55 8.65 0.58
CA TYR A 138 -1.43 8.17 1.40
C TYR A 138 -0.20 7.75 0.61
N PHE A 139 -0.36 7.27 -0.63
CA PHE A 139 0.81 7.07 -1.50
C PHE A 139 1.59 8.36 -1.74
N PHE A 140 0.90 9.49 -1.94
CA PHE A 140 1.56 10.79 -2.10
C PHE A 140 2.35 11.19 -0.85
N ILE A 141 1.77 10.97 0.33
CA ILE A 141 2.47 11.20 1.61
C ILE A 141 3.70 10.28 1.72
N GLY A 142 3.58 9.01 1.33
CA GLY A 142 4.72 8.10 1.25
C GLY A 142 5.80 8.56 0.29
N GLY A 143 5.42 9.15 -0.85
CA GLY A 143 6.33 9.77 -1.82
C GLY A 143 7.11 10.95 -1.23
N ILE A 144 6.46 11.80 -0.42
CA ILE A 144 7.13 12.90 0.29
C ILE A 144 8.22 12.36 1.21
N TRP A 145 7.88 11.37 2.04
CA TRP A 145 8.85 10.74 2.94
C TRP A 145 9.99 10.04 2.19
N PHE A 146 9.72 9.42 1.05
CA PHE A 146 10.76 8.83 0.21
C PHE A 146 11.72 9.90 -0.31
N THR A 147 11.20 11.02 -0.80
CA THR A 147 12.03 12.12 -1.29
C THR A 147 12.87 12.74 -0.18
N LEU A 148 12.30 12.97 1.01
CA LEU A 148 13.04 13.44 2.18
C LEU A 148 14.16 12.47 2.58
N TYR A 149 13.89 11.16 2.51
CA TYR A 149 14.90 10.14 2.73
C TYR A 149 16.04 10.24 1.71
N GLN A 150 15.73 10.35 0.42
CA GLN A 150 16.74 10.40 -0.65
C GLN A 150 17.57 11.69 -0.65
N TYR A 151 17.04 12.81 -0.16
CA TYR A 151 17.83 14.02 0.10
C TYR A 151 18.62 13.98 1.41
N GLN A 152 18.50 12.91 2.22
CA GLN A 152 19.13 12.78 3.54
C GLN A 152 18.82 13.97 4.48
N LEU A 153 17.61 14.54 4.35
CA LEU A 153 17.20 15.67 5.18
C LEU A 153 16.70 15.19 6.54
N ASN A 154 16.95 15.99 7.58
CA ASN A 154 16.24 15.90 8.84
C ASN A 154 15.01 16.81 8.80
N LEU A 155 13.88 16.35 9.31
CA LEU A 155 12.66 17.15 9.41
C LEU A 155 12.03 16.97 10.80
N PHE A 156 11.90 18.07 11.54
CA PHE A 156 11.52 18.04 12.96
C PHE A 156 12.42 17.09 13.78
N GLN A 157 11.83 16.09 14.44
CA GLN A 157 12.55 15.05 15.19
C GLN A 157 12.83 13.79 14.35
N ALA A 158 12.42 13.76 13.07
CA ALA A 158 12.61 12.62 12.19
C ALA A 158 13.92 12.75 11.41
N ASN A 159 14.70 11.67 11.44
CA ASN A 159 15.94 11.52 10.69
C ASN A 159 15.70 10.70 9.40
N PRO A 160 16.69 10.57 8.50
CA PRO A 160 16.52 9.83 7.25
C PRO A 160 16.05 8.38 7.43
N ALA A 161 16.50 7.66 8.46
CA ALA A 161 16.03 6.30 8.74
C ALA A 161 14.52 6.29 9.08
N THR A 162 14.06 7.25 9.88
CA THR A 162 12.64 7.44 10.18
C THR A 162 11.85 7.81 8.92
N HIS A 163 12.41 8.61 8.01
CA HIS A 163 11.79 8.93 6.72
C HIS A 163 11.62 7.69 5.84
N ALA A 164 12.64 6.83 5.76
CA ALA A 164 12.56 5.57 5.00
C ALA A 164 11.47 4.64 5.55
N LEU A 165 11.42 4.45 6.88
CA LEU A 165 10.40 3.65 7.55
C LEU A 165 8.99 4.23 7.37
N SER A 166 8.86 5.55 7.49
CA SER A 166 7.59 6.25 7.25
C SER A 166 7.12 6.07 5.81
N SER A 167 8.03 6.18 4.84
CA SER A 167 7.71 5.94 3.44
C SER A 167 7.22 4.52 3.20
N VAL A 168 7.88 3.50 3.77
CA VAL A 168 7.40 2.10 3.71
C VAL A 168 6.01 1.99 4.35
N HIS A 169 5.81 2.55 5.55
CA HIS A 169 4.52 2.48 6.23
C HIS A 169 3.39 3.08 5.40
N PHE A 170 3.61 4.22 4.76
CA PHE A 170 2.61 4.85 3.91
C PHE A 170 2.34 4.08 2.61
N HIS A 171 3.34 3.44 2.00
CA HIS A 171 3.15 2.63 0.79
C HIS A 171 2.52 1.25 1.05
N PHE A 172 2.68 0.68 2.25
CA PHE A 172 2.18 -0.65 2.57
C PHE A 172 0.98 -0.65 3.50
N SER A 173 1.05 0.01 4.66
CA SER A 173 -0.04 -0.04 5.65
C SER A 173 -1.05 1.07 5.37
N SER A 174 -0.64 2.33 5.45
CA SER A 174 -1.55 3.48 5.42
C SER A 174 -2.30 3.58 4.09
N ALA A 175 -1.67 3.27 2.95
CA ALA A 175 -2.36 3.31 1.66
C ALA A 175 -3.23 2.07 1.40
N ILE A 176 -2.74 0.87 1.69
CA ILE A 176 -3.40 -0.38 1.26
C ILE A 176 -4.61 -0.72 2.13
N VAL A 177 -4.54 -0.48 3.44
CA VAL A 177 -5.64 -0.81 4.36
C VAL A 177 -6.94 -0.06 3.97
N PRO A 178 -6.94 1.26 3.70
CA PRO A 178 -8.14 1.95 3.22
C PRO A 178 -8.64 1.41 1.88
N ILE A 179 -7.74 1.04 0.97
CA ILE A 179 -8.09 0.45 -0.32
C ILE A 179 -8.79 -0.90 -0.11
N PHE A 180 -8.29 -1.73 0.79
CA PHE A 180 -8.86 -3.02 1.16
C PHE A 180 -10.23 -2.88 1.83
N ILE A 181 -10.36 -1.95 2.79
CA ILE A 181 -11.62 -1.63 3.44
C ILE A 181 -12.64 -1.15 2.41
N GLY A 182 -12.25 -0.26 1.51
CA GLY A 182 -13.13 0.22 0.44
C GLY A 182 -13.51 -0.86 -0.57
N ALA A 183 -12.58 -1.75 -0.93
CA ALA A 183 -12.86 -2.90 -1.79
C ALA A 183 -13.89 -3.85 -1.17
N LEU A 184 -13.76 -4.16 0.13
CA LEU A 184 -14.77 -4.90 0.89
C LEU A 184 -16.08 -4.13 0.95
N GLY A 185 -16.02 -2.83 1.20
CA GLY A 185 -17.15 -1.93 1.20
C GLY A 185 -17.97 -2.00 -0.09
N ARG A 186 -17.35 -2.19 -1.26
CA ARG A 186 -18.06 -2.31 -2.55
C ARG A 186 -18.91 -3.57 -2.67
N ILE A 187 -18.58 -4.65 -1.95
CA ILE A 187 -19.17 -5.98 -2.17
C ILE A 187 -19.99 -6.47 -0.97
N MET A 188 -19.76 -5.90 0.20
CA MET A 188 -20.45 -6.29 1.42
C MET A 188 -21.84 -5.64 1.54
N THR A 189 -22.71 -6.26 2.33
CA THR A 189 -23.95 -5.62 2.78
C THR A 189 -23.60 -4.39 3.62
N LYS A 190 -24.15 -3.23 3.24
CA LYS A 190 -23.90 -1.98 3.94
C LYS A 190 -24.40 -2.08 5.38
N LYS A 191 -23.52 -1.75 6.34
CA LYS A 191 -23.81 -1.70 7.77
C LYS A 191 -23.63 -0.27 8.26
N SER A 192 -24.41 0.14 9.27
CA SER A 192 -24.35 1.48 9.86
C SER A 192 -23.00 1.81 10.51
N TRP A 193 -22.25 0.81 10.98
CA TRP A 193 -20.92 0.99 11.56
C TRP A 193 -19.82 1.21 10.52
N TYR A 194 -20.05 0.87 9.25
CA TYR A 194 -19.00 0.88 8.22
C TYR A 194 -18.35 2.25 7.97
N PRO A 195 -19.09 3.38 7.92
CA PRO A 195 -18.49 4.70 7.80
C PRO A 195 -17.50 5.03 8.93
N TRP A 196 -17.75 4.52 10.15
CA TRP A 196 -16.83 4.70 11.28
C TRP A 196 -15.52 3.94 11.10
N VAL A 197 -15.58 2.71 10.57
CA VAL A 197 -14.36 1.95 10.21
C VAL A 197 -13.54 2.70 9.18
N VAL A 198 -14.17 3.33 8.18
CA VAL A 198 -13.46 4.18 7.20
C VAL A 198 -12.87 5.42 7.86
N ALA A 199 -13.61 6.11 8.73
CA ALA A 199 -13.12 7.32 9.40
C ALA A 199 -11.93 7.03 10.32
N ILE A 200 -12.02 5.97 11.14
CA ILE A 200 -10.94 5.55 12.03
C ILE A 200 -9.70 5.17 11.22
N ASP A 201 -9.88 4.50 10.08
CA ASP A 201 -8.78 4.11 9.21
C ASP A 201 -7.98 5.29 8.66
N ILE A 202 -8.68 6.37 8.30
CA ILE A 202 -8.08 7.60 7.78
C ILE A 202 -7.42 8.39 8.94
N ILE A 203 -8.06 8.44 10.10
CA ILE A 203 -7.51 9.19 11.24
C ILE A 203 -6.29 8.48 11.83
N GLY A 204 -6.26 7.14 11.84
CA GLY A 204 -5.20 6.33 12.46
C GLY A 204 -3.78 6.73 12.03
N PRO A 205 -3.41 6.61 10.73
CA PRO A 205 -2.09 6.99 10.23
C PRO A 205 -1.73 8.45 10.49
N VAL A 206 -2.72 9.36 10.51
CA VAL A 206 -2.50 10.78 10.83
C VAL A 206 -2.12 10.95 12.30
N LEU A 207 -2.82 10.27 13.21
CA LEU A 207 -2.47 10.26 14.64
C LEU A 207 -1.10 9.63 14.88
N ILE A 208 -0.75 8.55 14.17
CA ILE A 208 0.58 7.94 14.24
C ILE A 208 1.65 8.95 13.83
N ALA A 209 1.47 9.63 12.70
CA ALA A 209 2.42 10.63 12.21
C ALA A 209 2.58 11.82 13.18
N ILE A 210 1.47 12.37 13.69
CA ILE A 210 1.50 13.44 14.70
C ILE A 210 2.17 12.96 15.98
N GLY A 211 1.81 11.77 16.47
CA GLY A 211 2.36 11.21 17.69
C GLY A 211 3.85 10.95 17.62
N MET A 212 4.32 10.46 16.47
CA MET A 212 5.75 10.25 16.21
C MET A 212 6.57 11.54 16.34
N ILE A 213 6.01 12.68 15.93
CA ILE A 213 6.69 13.99 15.95
C ILE A 213 6.52 14.71 17.30
N PHE A 214 5.34 14.60 17.93
CA PHE A 214 4.96 15.49 19.03
C PHE A 214 4.61 14.78 20.34
N SER A 215 4.15 13.52 20.34
CA SER A 215 3.62 12.87 21.54
C SER A 215 3.50 11.34 21.44
N LYS A 216 4.30 10.62 22.24
CA LYS A 216 4.26 9.14 22.33
C LYS A 216 2.89 8.57 22.73
N PRO A 217 2.14 9.15 23.69
CA PRO A 217 0.77 8.71 23.96
C PRO A 217 -0.17 8.79 22.74
N ILE A 218 -0.08 9.87 21.94
CA ILE A 218 -0.88 10.01 20.72
C ILE A 218 -0.49 8.95 19.70
N GLU A 219 0.80 8.65 19.57
CA GLU A 219 1.31 7.58 18.70
C GLU A 219 0.69 6.23 19.08
N TYR A 220 0.70 5.87 20.37
CA TYR A 220 0.12 4.62 20.85
C TYR A 220 -1.39 4.52 20.62
N ILE A 221 -2.12 5.61 20.82
CA ILE A 221 -3.55 5.66 20.51
C ILE A 221 -3.76 5.44 19.00
N GLY A 222 -3.00 6.13 18.15
CA GLY A 222 -3.07 5.99 16.69
C GLY A 222 -2.79 4.56 16.22
N VAL A 223 -1.71 3.95 16.72
CA VAL A 223 -1.33 2.56 16.40
C VAL A 223 -2.42 1.58 16.85
N THR A 224 -2.95 1.74 18.07
CA THR A 224 -3.99 0.86 18.61
C THR A 224 -5.27 0.95 17.80
N LEU A 225 -5.76 2.17 17.54
CA LEU A 225 -6.96 2.39 16.74
C LEU A 225 -6.81 1.78 15.34
N PHE A 226 -5.67 2.01 14.69
CA PHE A 226 -5.40 1.50 13.35
C PHE A 226 -5.34 -0.04 13.34
N ALA A 227 -4.62 -0.66 14.28
CA ALA A 227 -4.55 -2.12 14.39
C ALA A 227 -5.92 -2.76 14.67
N CYS A 228 -6.69 -2.21 15.62
CA CYS A 228 -8.05 -2.67 15.92
C CYS A 228 -8.96 -2.55 14.69
N ASN A 229 -8.82 -1.48 13.90
CA ASN A 229 -9.60 -1.30 12.68
C ASN A 229 -9.32 -2.38 11.63
N ILE A 230 -8.06 -2.77 11.46
CA ILE A 230 -7.67 -3.88 10.57
C ILE A 230 -8.19 -5.22 11.11
N VAL A 231 -8.25 -5.44 12.43
CA VAL A 231 -8.90 -6.61 13.03
C VAL A 231 -10.38 -6.67 12.65
N VAL A 232 -11.11 -5.56 12.75
CA VAL A 232 -12.54 -5.49 12.35
C VAL A 232 -12.70 -5.80 10.86
N TYR A 233 -11.85 -5.21 10.01
CA TYR A 233 -11.82 -5.47 8.58
C TYR A 233 -11.59 -6.96 8.27
N THR A 234 -10.52 -7.55 8.82
CA THR A 234 -10.14 -8.94 8.55
C THR A 234 -11.16 -9.94 9.09
N ALA A 235 -11.72 -9.71 10.27
CA ALA A 235 -12.79 -10.54 10.84
C ALA A 235 -14.03 -10.53 9.94
N TYR A 236 -14.44 -9.34 9.46
CA TYR A 236 -15.58 -9.24 8.56
C TYR A 236 -15.28 -9.89 7.21
N LEU A 237 -14.09 -9.67 6.65
CA LEU A 237 -13.68 -10.28 5.38
C LEU A 237 -13.72 -11.81 5.48
N LEU A 238 -13.16 -12.41 6.53
CA LEU A 238 -13.22 -13.85 6.75
C LEU A 238 -14.66 -14.37 6.87
N ALA A 239 -15.53 -13.64 7.61
CA ALA A 239 -16.94 -13.99 7.70
C ALA A 239 -17.64 -13.90 6.33
N TYR A 240 -17.29 -12.92 5.49
CA TYR A 240 -17.80 -12.78 4.14
C TYR A 240 -17.33 -13.92 3.23
N LEU A 241 -16.02 -14.23 3.25
CA LEU A 241 -15.43 -15.32 2.46
C LEU A 241 -16.05 -16.68 2.82
N ARG A 242 -16.33 -16.94 4.10
CA ARG A 242 -16.95 -18.18 4.56
C ARG A 242 -18.40 -18.34 4.10
N LYS A 243 -19.16 -17.24 4.00
CA LYS A 243 -20.61 -17.28 3.71
C LYS A 243 -20.96 -17.30 2.23
N ASN A 244 -20.03 -16.92 1.36
CA ASN A 244 -20.30 -16.73 -0.06
C ASN A 244 -19.50 -17.73 -0.89
N ALA A 245 -20.13 -18.34 -1.90
CA ALA A 245 -19.41 -19.10 -2.92
C ALA A 245 -18.67 -18.13 -3.85
N LEU A 246 -17.35 -18.02 -3.65
CA LEU A 246 -16.45 -17.08 -4.33
C LEU A 246 -15.36 -17.83 -5.11
N ASP A 247 -14.56 -17.09 -5.88
CA ASP A 247 -13.39 -17.65 -6.55
C ASP A 247 -12.40 -18.26 -5.53
N THR A 248 -11.92 -19.48 -5.80
CA THR A 248 -11.04 -20.22 -4.90
C THR A 248 -9.70 -19.52 -4.70
N LYS A 249 -9.14 -18.90 -5.75
CA LYS A 249 -7.86 -18.18 -5.65
C LYS A 249 -8.04 -16.92 -4.83
N ALA A 250 -9.12 -16.16 -5.10
CA ALA A 250 -9.45 -14.97 -4.31
C ALA A 250 -9.60 -15.32 -2.81
N THR A 251 -10.32 -16.39 -2.51
CA THR A 251 -10.55 -16.86 -1.14
C THR A 251 -9.25 -17.27 -0.44
N LEU A 252 -8.39 -18.04 -1.13
CA LEU A 252 -7.10 -18.47 -0.60
C LEU A 252 -6.20 -17.28 -0.27
N PHE A 253 -5.97 -16.38 -1.23
CA PHE A 253 -5.06 -15.25 -1.05
C PHE A 253 -5.56 -14.22 -0.02
N LEU A 254 -6.88 -13.95 0.01
CA LEU A 254 -7.47 -13.08 1.03
C LEU A 254 -7.44 -13.74 2.43
N GLY A 255 -7.62 -15.06 2.51
CA GLY A 255 -7.47 -15.82 3.75
C GLY A 255 -6.05 -15.78 4.29
N LEU A 256 -5.05 -16.01 3.43
CA LEU A 256 -3.63 -15.90 3.77
C LEU A 256 -3.27 -14.48 4.23
N SER A 257 -3.81 -13.46 3.56
CA SER A 257 -3.66 -12.06 3.97
C SER A 257 -4.16 -11.82 5.39
N CYS A 258 -5.37 -12.28 5.72
CA CYS A 258 -5.93 -12.16 7.07
C CYS A 258 -5.07 -12.91 8.10
N LEU A 259 -4.64 -14.14 7.80
CA LEU A 259 -3.81 -14.95 8.69
C LEU A 259 -2.46 -14.28 8.96
N ALA A 260 -1.83 -13.71 7.93
CA ALA A 260 -0.59 -12.96 8.07
C ALA A 260 -0.76 -11.77 9.01
N PHE A 261 -1.86 -11.01 8.89
CA PHE A 261 -2.14 -9.90 9.79
C PHE A 261 -2.36 -10.35 11.24
N TYR A 262 -3.13 -11.41 11.49
CA TYR A 262 -3.27 -11.94 12.85
C TYR A 262 -1.95 -12.41 13.44
N THR A 263 -1.10 -13.03 12.61
CA THR A 263 0.25 -13.45 13.01
C THR A 263 1.11 -12.23 13.37
N VAL A 264 1.02 -11.14 12.60
CA VAL A 264 1.66 -9.84 12.92
C VAL A 264 1.19 -9.34 14.29
N VAL A 265 -0.12 -9.30 14.54
CA VAL A 265 -0.68 -8.82 15.82
C VAL A 265 -0.17 -9.66 17.00
N VAL A 266 -0.18 -10.99 16.87
CA VAL A 266 0.34 -11.90 17.90
C VAL A 266 1.81 -11.62 18.17
N ILE A 267 2.64 -11.59 17.13
CA ILE A 267 4.07 -11.30 17.24
C ILE A 267 4.31 -9.92 17.89
N SER A 268 3.56 -8.89 17.51
CA SER A 268 3.65 -7.54 18.09
C SER A 268 3.27 -7.49 19.58
N MET A 269 2.30 -8.29 20.03
CA MET A 269 1.97 -8.38 21.46
C MET A 269 3.09 -9.00 22.28
N PHE A 270 3.85 -9.94 21.71
CA PHE A 270 5.00 -10.56 22.36
C PHE A 270 6.29 -9.72 22.27
N TYR A 271 6.35 -8.72 21.38
CA TYR A 271 7.55 -7.92 21.17
C TYR A 271 8.15 -7.31 22.44
N PRO A 272 7.40 -6.70 23.39
CA PRO A 272 7.99 -6.17 24.62
C PRO A 272 8.70 -7.23 25.46
N LEU A 273 8.15 -8.44 25.51
CA LEU A 273 8.75 -9.58 26.22
C LEU A 273 10.02 -10.05 25.50
N LEU A 274 9.95 -10.24 24.17
CA LEU A 274 11.08 -10.67 23.34
C LEU A 274 12.23 -9.65 23.37
N LYS A 275 11.91 -8.36 23.29
CA LYS A 275 12.86 -7.26 23.44
C LYS A 275 13.62 -7.35 24.76
N ASN A 276 12.91 -7.59 25.86
CA ASN A 276 13.55 -7.66 27.18
C ASN A 276 14.38 -8.95 27.36
N MET A 277 13.92 -10.08 26.83
CA MET A 277 14.60 -11.37 26.96
C MET A 277 15.87 -11.48 26.11
N TYR A 278 15.84 -10.94 24.89
CA TYR A 278 16.90 -11.13 23.89
C TYR A 278 17.58 -9.82 23.48
N SER A 279 17.32 -8.72 24.18
CA SER A 279 17.85 -7.38 23.88
C SER A 279 17.60 -6.91 22.44
N LEU A 280 16.46 -7.32 21.84
CA LEU A 280 16.12 -6.98 20.46
C LEU A 280 15.83 -5.49 20.29
N THR A 281 16.26 -4.95 19.16
CA THR A 281 15.88 -3.62 18.68
C THR A 281 14.65 -3.70 17.78
N ILE A 282 14.08 -2.54 17.43
CA ILE A 282 12.99 -2.48 16.45
C ILE A 282 13.46 -2.93 15.06
N LEU A 283 14.74 -2.73 14.73
CA LEU A 283 15.32 -3.09 13.44
C LEU A 283 15.39 -4.61 13.27
N ASP A 284 15.70 -5.34 14.36
CA ASP A 284 15.70 -6.81 14.38
C ASP A 284 14.31 -7.40 14.12
N PHE A 285 13.27 -6.60 14.32
CA PHE A 285 11.89 -7.00 14.09
C PHE A 285 11.43 -6.81 12.64
N ILE A 286 12.07 -5.90 11.88
CA ILE A 286 11.69 -5.58 10.50
C ILE A 286 11.71 -6.82 9.59
N PRO A 287 12.71 -7.72 9.63
CA PRO A 287 12.71 -8.92 8.79
C PRO A 287 11.50 -9.82 8.97
N ILE A 288 10.97 -9.94 10.19
CA ILE A 288 9.82 -10.80 10.48
C ILE A 288 8.52 -10.02 10.26
N TYR A 289 8.34 -8.93 11.00
CA TYR A 289 7.13 -8.11 10.96
C TYR A 289 6.93 -7.48 9.58
N GLY A 290 7.97 -6.85 9.04
CA GLY A 290 7.93 -6.15 7.76
C GLY A 290 7.66 -7.12 6.60
N SER A 291 8.32 -8.27 6.56
CA SER A 291 8.10 -9.28 5.51
C SER A 291 6.71 -9.89 5.59
N LEU A 292 6.25 -10.24 6.79
CA LEU A 292 4.91 -10.82 6.98
C LEU A 292 3.81 -9.82 6.61
N HIS A 293 4.02 -8.53 6.92
CA HIS A 293 3.10 -7.48 6.50
C HIS A 293 3.17 -7.23 4.98
N ALA A 294 4.35 -7.10 4.39
CA ALA A 294 4.54 -6.79 2.97
C ALA A 294 4.10 -7.93 2.04
N PHE A 295 4.60 -9.14 2.27
CA PHE A 295 4.32 -10.30 1.43
C PHE A 295 3.04 -11.04 1.87
N GLY A 296 2.88 -11.24 3.18
CA GLY A 296 1.74 -11.96 3.72
C GLY A 296 0.46 -11.14 3.63
N PHE A 297 0.38 -10.00 4.33
CA PHE A 297 -0.84 -9.21 4.37
C PHE A 297 -1.08 -8.45 3.05
N VAL A 298 -0.15 -7.60 2.62
CA VAL A 298 -0.35 -6.67 1.50
C VAL A 298 -0.34 -7.39 0.13
N LEU A 299 0.71 -8.12 -0.22
CA LEU A 299 0.80 -8.76 -1.53
C LEU A 299 -0.31 -9.80 -1.73
N CYS A 300 -0.50 -10.72 -0.77
CA CYS A 300 -1.59 -11.70 -0.89
C CYS A 300 -2.95 -11.01 -0.91
N GLY A 301 -3.16 -9.97 -0.11
CA GLY A 301 -4.41 -9.21 -0.11
C GLY A 301 -4.70 -8.59 -1.48
N LEU A 302 -3.70 -7.94 -2.11
CA LEU A 302 -3.85 -7.34 -3.43
C LEU A 302 -4.15 -8.38 -4.51
N ILE A 303 -3.40 -9.48 -4.55
CA ILE A 303 -3.65 -10.59 -5.49
C ILE A 303 -5.08 -11.13 -5.30
N GLY A 304 -5.48 -11.34 -4.05
CA GLY A 304 -6.82 -11.81 -3.69
C GLY A 304 -7.92 -10.85 -4.16
N TRP A 305 -7.74 -9.55 -3.96
CA TRP A 305 -8.69 -8.53 -4.42
C TRP A 305 -8.75 -8.42 -5.95
N VAL A 306 -7.62 -8.59 -6.66
CA VAL A 306 -7.61 -8.61 -8.13
C VAL A 306 -8.47 -9.76 -8.66
N TYR A 307 -8.28 -10.97 -8.11
CA TYR A 307 -9.13 -12.13 -8.46
C TYR A 307 -10.60 -11.90 -8.08
N MET A 308 -10.86 -11.31 -6.92
CA MET A 308 -12.22 -11.03 -6.45
C MET A 308 -12.98 -10.07 -7.39
N VAL A 309 -12.34 -8.95 -7.76
CA VAL A 309 -12.93 -7.96 -8.67
C VAL A 309 -13.23 -8.58 -10.03
N ASP A 310 -12.32 -9.41 -10.54
CA ASP A 310 -12.48 -10.12 -11.79
C ASP A 310 -13.65 -11.11 -11.75
N PHE A 311 -13.76 -11.89 -10.66
CA PHE A 311 -14.85 -12.82 -10.44
C PHE A 311 -16.21 -12.11 -10.42
N ILE A 312 -16.31 -11.01 -9.68
CA ILE A 312 -17.56 -10.23 -9.56
C ILE A 312 -17.97 -9.63 -10.91
N LYS A 313 -17.01 -9.08 -11.67
CA LYS A 313 -17.27 -8.56 -13.02
C LYS A 313 -17.80 -9.66 -13.95
N LYS A 314 -17.19 -10.84 -13.95
CA LYS A 314 -17.63 -11.99 -14.77
C LYS A 314 -19.03 -12.47 -14.37
N LYS A 315 -19.32 -12.56 -13.07
CA LYS A 315 -20.64 -12.97 -12.58
C LYS A 315 -21.73 -12.00 -13.01
N ARG A 316 -21.48 -10.68 -12.97
CA ARG A 316 -22.44 -9.66 -13.43
C ARG A 316 -22.72 -9.76 -14.93
N SER A 317 -21.69 -9.90 -15.77
CA SER A 317 -21.90 -10.00 -17.23
C SER A 317 -22.71 -11.24 -17.63
N VAL A 318 -22.62 -12.34 -16.88
CA VAL A 318 -23.43 -13.54 -17.15
C VAL A 318 -24.91 -13.30 -16.79
N LEU A 319 -25.19 -12.50 -15.76
CA LEU A 319 -26.54 -12.15 -15.35
C LEU A 319 -27.20 -11.15 -16.31
N GLU A 320 -26.43 -10.21 -16.88
CA GLU A 320 -26.93 -9.21 -17.84
C GLU A 320 -27.21 -9.81 -19.24
N ASN A 321 -26.62 -10.96 -19.56
CA ASN A 321 -26.80 -11.68 -20.84
C ASN A 321 -27.85 -12.81 -20.77
N ARG A 322 -28.58 -12.93 -19.66
CA ARG A 322 -29.68 -13.88 -19.46
C ARG A 322 -31.00 -13.12 -19.34
#